data_AF-A0A3B8QQD4-F1
#
_entry.id   AF-A0A3B8QQD4-F1
#
_cell.length_a   1.000
_cell.length_b   1.000
_cell.length_c   1.000
_cell.angle_alpha   90.00
_cell.angle_beta   90.00
_cell.angle_gamma   90.00
#
_symmetry.space_group_name_H-M   'P 1'
#
loop_
_entity.id
_entity.type
_entity.pdbx_description
1 polymer ?
#
loop_
_entity_poly.entity_id
_entity_poly.type
_entity_poly.pdbx_seq_one_letter_code
_entity_poly.pdbx_strand_id
1 'polypeptide(L)' 'PFLVSAYPNAGLPNAFGGYDETPEDMAAAVKEYLDLRIVNILGGCCGTTPAHIRAFAQAAQGITPRKPVRA' A
#
# COMPACT_ATOMS: atom_id res chain seq x y z
N PRO A 1 -9.13 9.07 -18.68
CA PRO A 1 -8.40 7.96 -18.02
C PRO A 1 -7.67 8.44 -16.73
N PHE A 2 -8.10 7.99 -15.55
CA PHE A 2 -7.48 8.37 -14.27
C PHE A 2 -6.54 7.27 -13.74
N LEU A 3 -5.44 7.71 -13.13
CA LEU A 3 -4.53 6.87 -12.35
C LEU A 3 -5.02 6.77 -10.90
N VAL A 4 -4.70 5.68 -10.22
CA VAL A 4 -5.10 5.44 -8.82
C VAL A 4 -3.87 5.39 -7.93
N SER A 5 -3.88 6.16 -6.84
CA SER A 5 -2.87 6.12 -5.79
C SER A 5 -3.50 5.65 -4.48
N ALA A 6 -2.82 4.78 -3.75
CA ALA A 6 -3.21 4.34 -2.42
C ALA A 6 -2.04 4.57 -1.43
N TYR A 7 -2.35 5.11 -0.26
CA TYR A 7 -1.36 5.37 0.80
C TYR A 7 -2.02 5.15 2.17
N PRO A 8 -2.15 3.88 2.63
CA PRO A 8 -2.79 3.57 3.91
C PRO A 8 -1.97 4.07 5.11
N ASN A 9 -2.65 4.28 6.23
CA ASN A 9 -2.02 4.38 7.54
C ASN A 9 -1.56 2.99 8.01
N ALA A 10 -0.61 2.92 8.94
CA ALA A 10 -0.20 1.66 9.59
C ALA A 10 -1.23 1.17 10.62
N GLY A 11 -2.43 0.85 10.11
CA GLY A 11 -3.61 0.55 10.90
C GLY A 11 -4.37 1.79 11.36
N LEU A 12 -5.40 1.54 12.16
CA LEU A 12 -6.10 2.60 12.87
C LEU A 12 -5.24 3.11 14.05
N PRO A 13 -5.33 4.40 14.40
CA PRO A 13 -4.65 4.90 15.58
C PRO A 13 -5.14 4.17 16.83
N ASN A 14 -4.21 3.69 17.65
CA ASN A 14 -4.52 3.04 18.91
C ASN A 14 -4.90 4.07 20.00
N ALA A 15 -5.25 3.59 21.19
CA ALA A 15 -5.68 4.45 22.30
C ALA A 15 -4.62 5.47 22.78
N PHE A 16 -3.36 5.29 22.37
CA PHE A 16 -2.24 6.20 22.65
C PHE A 16 -1.87 7.10 21.47
N GLY A 17 -2.66 7.07 20.38
CA GLY A 17 -2.39 7.82 19.14
C GLY A 17 -1.24 7.24 18.31
N GLY A 18 -0.77 6.03 18.64
CA GLY A 18 0.23 5.28 17.88
C GLY A 18 -0.38 4.37 16.82
N TYR A 19 0.48 3.67 16.08
CA TYR A 19 0.12 2.78 14.99
C TYR A 19 0.84 1.44 15.19
N ASP A 20 0.09 0.34 15.13
CA ASP A 20 0.58 -0.98 15.57
C ASP A 20 0.76 -1.98 14.42
N GLU A 21 0.23 -1.72 13.22
CA GLU A 21 0.42 -2.65 12.10
C GLU A 21 1.88 -2.66 11.66
N THR A 22 2.41 -3.87 11.48
CA THR A 22 3.79 -4.09 11.08
C THR A 22 3.97 -3.97 9.56
N PRO A 23 5.21 -3.83 9.06
CA PRO A 23 5.50 -3.91 7.63
C PRO A 23 4.93 -5.16 6.96
N GLU A 24 4.98 -6.31 7.64
CA GLU A 24 4.51 -7.59 7.15
C GLU A 24 2.98 -7.63 7.06
N ASP A 25 2.28 -7.15 8.09
CA ASP A 25 0.80 -7.09 8.11
C ASP A 25 0.28 -6.20 6.99
N MET A 26 0.82 -4.98 6.88
CA MET A 26 0.42 -4.05 5.83
C MET A 26 0.78 -4.58 4.44
N ALA A 27 1.94 -5.22 4.27
CA ALA A 27 2.36 -5.79 2.99
C ALA A 27 1.40 -6.89 2.53
N ALA A 28 0.94 -7.74 3.45
CA ALA A 28 -0.08 -8.74 3.17
C ALA A 28 -1.42 -8.10 2.75
N ALA A 29 -1.83 -7.03 3.43
CA ALA A 29 -3.07 -6.31 3.09
C ALA A 29 -3.00 -5.64 1.70
N VAL A 30 -1.91 -4.92 1.38
CA VAL A 30 -1.78 -4.24 0.08
C VAL A 30 -1.48 -5.20 -1.07
N LYS A 31 -1.04 -6.43 -0.79
CA LYS A 31 -0.80 -7.47 -1.81
C LYS A 31 -2.05 -7.75 -2.64
N GLU A 32 -3.23 -7.72 -2.03
CA GLU A 32 -4.50 -7.86 -2.74
C GLU A 32 -4.68 -6.76 -3.79
N TYR A 33 -4.32 -5.51 -3.48
CA TYR A 33 -4.44 -4.40 -4.43
C TYR A 33 -3.50 -4.56 -5.62
N LEU A 34 -2.31 -5.10 -5.36
CA LEU A 34 -1.30 -5.40 -6.37
C LEU A 34 -1.76 -6.56 -7.28
N ASP A 35 -2.28 -7.64 -6.69
CA ASP A 35 -2.75 -8.84 -7.42
C ASP A 35 -3.98 -8.53 -8.29
N LEU A 36 -4.91 -7.74 -7.77
CA LEU A 36 -6.06 -7.24 -8.52
C LEU A 36 -5.66 -6.14 -9.52
N ARG A 37 -4.42 -5.65 -9.45
CA ARG A 37 -3.87 -4.58 -10.30
C ARG A 37 -4.77 -3.35 -10.33
N ILE A 38 -5.20 -2.91 -9.15
CA ILE A 38 -6.13 -1.77 -9.00
C ILE A 38 -5.44 -0.44 -8.69
N VAL A 39 -4.12 -0.43 -8.46
CA VAL A 39 -3.33 0.76 -8.15
C VAL A 39 -2.24 1.05 -9.18
N ASN A 40 -1.84 2.31 -9.29
CA ASN A 40 -0.72 2.81 -10.08
C ASN A 40 0.44 3.29 -9.21
N ILE A 41 0.13 3.82 -8.03
CA ILE A 41 1.11 4.26 -7.03
C ILE A 41 0.66 3.67 -5.69
N LEU A 42 1.61 3.12 -4.95
CA LEU A 42 1.41 2.64 -3.60
C LEU A 42 2.45 3.30 -2.68
N GLY A 43 1.99 3.90 -1.61
CA GLY A 43 2.82 4.55 -0.60
C GLY A 43 2.28 4.29 0.80
N GLY A 44 2.57 5.20 1.73
CA GLY A 44 2.11 5.13 3.10
C GLY A 44 1.77 6.51 3.64
N CYS A 45 0.91 6.56 4.66
CA CYS A 45 0.50 7.77 5.37
C CYS A 45 0.98 7.71 6.83
N CYS A 46 0.12 8.04 7.79
CA CYS A 46 0.48 8.08 9.20
C CYS A 46 0.88 6.70 9.74
N GLY A 47 1.92 6.66 10.57
CA GLY A 47 2.45 5.41 11.16
C GLY A 47 3.35 4.60 10.22
N THR A 48 3.28 4.82 8.90
CA THR A 48 4.17 4.13 7.96
C THR A 48 5.62 4.58 8.10
N THR A 49 6.54 3.66 7.86
CA THR A 49 7.99 3.86 8.01
C THR A 49 8.74 3.37 6.78
N PRO A 50 10.04 3.67 6.62
CA PRO A 50 10.84 3.11 5.53
C PRO A 50 10.81 1.57 5.43
N ALA A 51 10.57 0.86 6.55
CA ALA A 51 10.43 -0.59 6.54
C ALA A 51 9.14 -1.03 5.82
N HIS A 52 8.01 -0.35 6.08
CA HIS A 52 6.75 -0.58 5.37
C HIS A 52 6.91 -0.36 3.86
N ILE A 53 7.53 0.76 3.46
CA ILE A 53 7.76 1.06 2.04
C ILE A 53 8.64 0.01 1.37
N ARG A 54 9.66 -0.51 2.06
CA ARG A 54 10.47 -1.63 1.56
C ARG A 54 9.65 -2.90 1.37
N ALA A 55 8.79 -3.25 2.32
CA ALA A 55 7.90 -4.41 2.22
C ALA A 55 6.92 -4.28 1.05
N PHE A 56 6.35 -3.09 0.82
CA PHE A 56 5.48 -2.82 -0.34
C PHE A 56 6.24 -2.94 -1.65
N ALA A 57 7.45 -2.39 -1.72
CA ALA A 57 8.29 -2.48 -2.91
C ALA A 57 8.65 -3.93 -3.25
N GLN A 58 8.96 -4.75 -2.23
CA GLN A 58 9.21 -6.19 -2.40
C GLN A 58 7.95 -6.92 -2.88
N ALA A 59 6.79 -6.66 -2.26
CA ALA A 59 5.52 -7.27 -2.66
C ALA A 59 5.10 -6.90 -4.09
N ALA A 60 5.49 -5.71 -4.58
CA ALA A 60 5.18 -5.23 -5.92
C ALA A 60 6.14 -5.72 -7.02
N GLN A 61 7.23 -6.42 -6.67
CA GLN A 61 8.21 -6.88 -7.67
C GLN A 61 7.55 -7.78 -8.72
N GLY A 62 7.78 -7.46 -10.00
CA GLY A 62 7.23 -8.22 -11.13
C GLY A 62 5.76 -7.97 -11.42
N ILE A 63 5.05 -7.18 -10.61
CA ILE A 63 3.63 -6.86 -10.83
C ILE A 63 3.50 -5.66 -11.75
N THR A 64 2.67 -5.79 -12.80
CA THR A 64 2.38 -4.66 -13.70
C THR A 64 1.28 -3.77 -13.09
N PRO A 65 1.44 -2.44 -13.04
CA PRO A 65 0.42 -1.54 -12.51
C PRO A 65 -0.94 -1.61 -13.23
N ARG A 66 -1.96 -1.00 -12.62
CA ARG A 66 -3.30 -0.85 -13.20
C ARG A 66 -3.25 -0.21 -14.58
N LYS A 67 -4.01 -0.76 -15.54
CA LYS A 67 -4.25 -0.11 -16.84
C LYS A 67 -5.44 0.84 -16.73
N PRO A 68 -5.28 2.16 -16.97
CA PRO A 68 -6.40 3.09 -16.97
C PRO A 68 -7.39 2.78 -18.09
N VAL A 69 -8.68 2.85 -17.79
CA VAL A 69 -9.73 2.77 -18.81
C VAL A 69 -9.62 4.00 -19.70
N ARG A 70 -9.42 3.79 -21.00
CA ARG A 70 -9.47 4.86 -22.00
C ARG A 70 -10.91 5.38 -22.05
N ALA A 71 -11.04 6.71 -22.05
CA ALA A 71 -12.34 7.33 -22.29
C ALA A 71 -12.76 7.11 -23.74
#